data_AF-A0A5P1UYF1-F1
#
_entry.id   AF-A0A5P1UYF1-F1
#
_cell.length_a   1.000
_cell.length_b   1.000
_cell.length_c   1.000
_cell.angle_alpha   90.00
_cell.angle_beta   90.00
_cell.angle_gamma   90.00
#
_symmetry.space_group_name_H-M   'P 1'
#
loop_
_entity.id
_entity.type
_entity.pdbx_description
1 polymer ?
#
loop_
_entity_poly.entity_id
_entity_poly.type
_entity_poly.pdbx_seq_one_letter_code
_entity_poly.pdbx_strand_id
1 'polypeptide(L)'
;MDSIKQQDDGRVFTAWIALIGTVMAATCLLCFLAVTGFDLHQIFKPEFALTLSAKDQALFRTSMIVDCFGFYLPFLVVGVYLWRKFRPSGGLLSDTAILFLVISTMLGITGAVLQASVLGFLSETYLTGDQAAQQAAGVVWATISQGSQNGLWPMEGPTIGFWAIINGLLLRKHNSALGLPLILVGLGYVSFAALLFSGFPQAALLLELFLLPLQVVWLGIFGLSLLRR
;
A
#
# COMPACT_ATOMS: atom_id res chain seq x y z
N MET A 1 36.98 -1.28 -9.39
CA MET A 1 35.77 -0.99 -8.58
C MET A 1 35.58 -2.12 -7.57
N ASP A 2 36.67 -2.56 -6.96
CA ASP A 2 36.78 -3.88 -6.33
C ASP A 2 36.92 -3.80 -4.81
N SER A 3 36.49 -2.68 -4.22
CA SER A 3 36.55 -2.43 -2.77
C SER A 3 35.20 -2.12 -2.13
N ILE A 4 34.08 -2.31 -2.85
CA ILE A 4 32.77 -2.41 -2.18
C ILE A 4 32.76 -3.79 -1.55
N LYS A 5 33.25 -3.85 -0.31
CA LYS A 5 33.25 -5.05 0.53
C LYS A 5 31.90 -5.76 0.39
N GLN A 6 32.00 -7.03 0.03
CA GLN A 6 31.00 -8.09 -0.01
C GLN A 6 30.29 -8.36 1.35
N GLN A 7 30.25 -7.39 2.26
CA GLN A 7 29.95 -7.60 3.69
C GLN A 7 28.52 -7.26 4.11
N ASP A 8 27.64 -6.89 3.19
CA ASP A 8 26.21 -6.82 3.47
C ASP A 8 25.44 -7.23 2.22
N ASP A 9 24.75 -8.38 2.24
CA ASP A 9 23.93 -8.92 1.13
C ASP A 9 22.68 -8.06 0.82
N GLY A 10 22.78 -6.74 1.03
CA GLY A 10 21.67 -5.80 1.06
C GLY A 10 20.85 -5.87 2.36
N ARG A 11 21.31 -6.61 3.37
CA ARG A 11 20.55 -6.87 4.60
C ARG A 11 20.32 -5.60 5.43
N VAL A 12 21.39 -4.86 5.80
CA VAL A 12 21.24 -3.61 6.58
C VAL A 12 20.46 -2.55 5.81
N PHE A 13 20.71 -2.43 4.50
CA PHE A 13 19.93 -1.54 3.64
C PHE A 13 18.43 -1.89 3.68
N THR A 14 18.08 -3.16 3.46
CA THR A 14 16.70 -3.65 3.51
C THR A 14 16.07 -3.41 4.87
N ALA A 15 16.83 -3.59 5.95
CA ALA A 15 16.36 -3.37 7.30
C ALA A 15 15.95 -1.92 7.54
N TRP A 16 16.81 -0.96 7.17
CA TRP A 16 16.50 0.46 7.31
C TRP A 16 15.35 0.90 6.41
N ILE A 17 15.31 0.41 5.17
CA ILE A 17 14.18 0.70 4.27
C ILE A 17 12.86 0.17 4.84
N ALA A 18 12.85 -1.04 5.42
CA ALA A 18 11.66 -1.56 6.09
C ALA A 18 11.23 -0.69 7.27
N LEU A 19 12.16 -0.24 8.12
CA LEU A 19 11.85 0.63 9.27
C LEU A 19 11.34 2.02 8.85
N ILE A 20 11.97 2.64 7.85
CA ILE A 20 11.50 3.90 7.28
C ILE A 20 10.10 3.70 6.68
N GLY A 21 9.91 2.62 5.93
CA GLY A 21 8.61 2.25 5.37
C GLY A 21 7.53 2.07 6.43
N THR A 22 7.84 1.46 7.57
CA THR A 22 6.92 1.34 8.71
C THR A 22 6.46 2.70 9.21
N VAL A 23 7.38 3.66 9.37
CA VAL A 23 7.04 5.01 9.79
C VAL A 23 6.15 5.69 8.74
N MET A 24 6.52 5.62 7.47
CA MET A 24 5.76 6.24 6.38
C MET A 24 4.35 5.65 6.24
N ALA A 25 4.22 4.33 6.37
CA ALA A 25 2.94 3.65 6.32
C ALA A 25 2.04 4.01 7.52
N ALA A 26 2.63 4.10 8.73
CA ALA A 26 1.89 4.59 9.90
C ALA A 26 1.45 6.05 9.71
N THR A 27 2.30 6.91 9.16
CA THR A 27 1.94 8.29 8.82
C THR A 27 0.83 8.33 7.78
N CYS A 28 0.83 7.46 6.76
CA CYS A 28 -0.23 7.36 5.76
C CYS A 28 -1.58 7.14 6.44
N LEU A 29 -1.68 6.09 7.27
CA LEU A 29 -2.90 5.73 7.97
C LEU A 29 -3.38 6.87 8.89
N LEU A 30 -2.49 7.47 9.67
CA LEU A 30 -2.84 8.56 10.58
C LEU A 30 -3.33 9.81 9.85
N CYS A 31 -2.65 10.22 8.77
CA CYS A 31 -3.07 11.36 7.97
C CYS A 31 -4.41 11.09 7.27
N PHE A 32 -4.60 9.89 6.72
CA PHE A 32 -5.84 9.52 6.05
C PHE A 32 -7.04 9.49 7.01
N LEU A 33 -6.86 8.91 8.21
CA LEU A 33 -7.88 8.88 9.25
C LEU A 33 -8.18 10.27 9.81
N ALA A 34 -7.16 11.13 9.96
CA ALA A 34 -7.34 12.50 10.40
C ALA A 34 -8.19 13.32 9.42
N VAL A 35 -8.00 13.11 8.10
CA VAL A 35 -8.81 13.78 7.07
C VAL A 35 -10.23 13.24 7.04
N THR A 36 -10.41 11.92 7.09
CA THR A 36 -11.71 11.28 6.90
C THR A 36 -12.56 11.20 8.18
N GLY A 37 -12.01 11.60 9.33
CA GLY A 37 -12.72 11.51 10.61
C GLY A 37 -13.11 10.07 10.96
N PHE A 38 -12.27 9.10 10.60
CA PHE A 38 -12.52 7.65 10.72
C PHE A 38 -13.67 7.10 9.84
N ASP A 39 -14.26 7.91 8.97
CA ASP A 39 -15.23 7.47 7.96
C ASP A 39 -14.56 7.46 6.58
N LEU A 40 -13.93 6.34 6.24
CA LEU A 40 -13.22 6.14 4.97
C LEU A 40 -14.13 6.36 3.74
N HIS A 41 -15.45 6.27 3.90
CA HIS A 41 -16.38 6.49 2.80
C HIS A 41 -16.56 7.96 2.41
N GLN A 42 -16.12 8.91 3.25
CA GLN A 42 -16.29 10.33 2.92
C GLN A 42 -15.45 10.76 1.73
N ILE A 43 -14.31 10.11 1.50
CA ILE A 43 -13.42 10.49 0.41
C ILE A 43 -14.03 10.26 -0.99
N PHE A 44 -15.01 9.37 -1.10
CA PHE A 44 -15.75 9.12 -2.33
C PHE A 44 -16.80 10.19 -2.64
N LYS A 45 -17.20 10.98 -1.63
CA LYS A 45 -18.23 12.01 -1.75
C LYS A 45 -17.57 13.29 -2.26
N PRO A 46 -17.84 13.74 -3.50
CA PRO A 46 -17.17 14.93 -4.04
C PRO A 46 -17.44 16.17 -3.20
N GLU A 47 -18.64 16.31 -2.64
CA GLU A 47 -19.01 17.42 -1.76
C GLU A 47 -18.17 17.49 -0.49
N PHE A 48 -17.65 16.36 -0.02
CA PHE A 48 -16.72 16.32 1.11
C PHE A 48 -15.29 16.59 0.64
N ALA A 49 -14.80 15.78 -0.31
CA ALA A 49 -13.40 15.82 -0.71
C ALA A 49 -13.00 17.17 -1.33
N LEU A 50 -13.85 17.73 -2.19
CA LEU A 50 -13.56 18.97 -2.92
C LEU A 50 -13.77 20.24 -2.08
N THR A 51 -14.36 20.11 -0.88
CA THR A 51 -14.54 21.23 0.06
C THR A 51 -13.63 21.14 1.28
N LEU A 52 -12.72 20.17 1.32
CA LEU A 52 -11.69 20.06 2.37
C LEU A 52 -10.93 21.38 2.51
N SER A 53 -10.59 21.73 3.75
CA SER A 53 -9.74 22.89 4.02
C SER A 53 -8.37 22.72 3.36
N ALA A 54 -7.66 23.81 3.07
CA ALA A 54 -6.30 23.73 2.51
C ALA A 54 -5.35 22.87 3.35
N LYS A 55 -5.52 22.88 4.69
CA LYS A 55 -4.79 22.02 5.61
C LYS A 55 -5.12 20.54 5.41
N ASP A 56 -6.41 20.20 5.28
CA ASP A 56 -6.84 18.81 5.13
C ASP A 56 -6.53 18.25 3.74
N GLN A 57 -6.58 19.09 2.70
CA GLN A 57 -6.06 18.75 1.38
C GLN A 57 -4.56 18.43 1.41
N ALA A 58 -3.77 19.23 2.15
CA ALA A 58 -2.34 18.96 2.32
C ALA A 58 -2.09 17.65 3.11
N LEU A 59 -2.90 17.36 4.14
CA LEU A 59 -2.84 16.10 4.87
C LEU A 59 -3.20 14.90 3.99
N PHE A 60 -4.25 15.02 3.18
CA PHE A 60 -4.65 13.98 2.24
C PHE A 60 -3.57 13.74 1.18
N ARG A 61 -3.04 14.81 0.58
CA ARG A 61 -1.92 14.67 -0.36
C ARG A 61 -0.71 14.03 0.31
N THR A 62 -0.42 14.42 1.55
CA THR A 62 0.66 13.81 2.33
C THR A 62 0.42 12.32 2.52
N SER A 63 -0.79 11.90 2.91
CA SER A 63 -1.11 10.47 3.08
C SER A 63 -0.87 9.69 1.79
N MET A 64 -1.35 10.17 0.65
CA MET A 64 -1.13 9.52 -0.66
C MET A 64 0.37 9.43 -1.04
N ILE A 65 1.16 10.47 -0.73
CA ILE A 65 2.60 10.42 -1.01
C ILE A 65 3.31 9.45 -0.06
N VAL A 66 3.03 9.50 1.24
CA VAL A 66 3.67 8.58 2.19
C VAL A 66 3.16 7.14 2.04
N ASP A 67 2.00 6.93 1.42
CA ASP A 67 1.52 5.62 0.96
C ASP A 67 2.51 4.96 -0.01
N CYS A 68 2.96 5.71 -1.02
CA CYS A 68 4.03 5.31 -1.95
C CYS A 68 5.30 4.85 -1.22
N PHE A 69 5.70 5.62 -0.21
CA PHE A 69 6.92 5.36 0.57
C PHE A 69 6.71 4.42 1.76
N GLY A 70 5.47 3.97 2.02
CA GLY A 70 5.12 3.14 3.16
C GLY A 70 4.71 1.73 2.77
N PHE A 71 3.74 1.61 1.85
CA PHE A 71 3.14 0.34 1.47
C PHE A 71 3.70 -0.24 0.16
N TYR A 72 4.45 0.53 -0.62
CA TYR A 72 4.91 0.11 -1.96
C TYR A 72 6.42 0.03 -2.11
N LEU A 73 7.12 1.17 -2.16
CA LEU A 73 8.56 1.20 -2.42
C LEU A 73 9.40 0.40 -1.41
N PRO A 74 9.10 0.45 -0.08
CA PRO A 74 9.81 -0.40 0.88
C PRO A 74 9.60 -1.88 0.63
N PHE A 75 8.37 -2.27 0.25
CA PHE A 75 8.04 -3.65 -0.05
C PHE A 75 8.80 -4.16 -1.26
N LEU A 76 9.02 -3.34 -2.30
CA LEU A 76 9.90 -3.73 -3.42
C LEU A 76 11.31 -4.08 -2.96
N VAL A 77 11.92 -3.27 -2.08
CA VAL A 77 13.27 -3.56 -1.55
C VAL A 77 13.27 -4.85 -0.74
N VAL A 78 12.29 -5.03 0.14
CA VAL A 78 12.10 -6.27 0.90
C VAL A 78 11.88 -7.47 -0.03
N GLY A 79 11.07 -7.31 -1.07
CA GLY A 79 10.77 -8.33 -2.06
C GLY A 79 12.00 -8.75 -2.85
N VAL A 80 12.82 -7.80 -3.32
CA VAL A 80 14.09 -8.09 -4.00
C VAL A 80 15.06 -8.81 -3.06
N TYR A 81 15.15 -8.39 -1.80
CA TYR A 81 15.98 -9.05 -0.81
C TYR A 81 15.54 -10.51 -0.57
N LEU A 82 14.25 -10.74 -0.35
CA LEU A 82 13.70 -12.08 -0.16
C LEU A 82 13.82 -12.94 -1.43
N TRP A 83 13.60 -12.35 -2.60
CA TRP A 83 13.80 -13.00 -3.89
C TRP A 83 15.25 -13.48 -4.02
N ARG A 84 16.25 -12.61 -3.85
CA ARG A 84 17.67 -13.01 -3.92
C ARG A 84 18.00 -14.12 -2.92
N LYS A 85 17.48 -14.01 -1.70
CA LYS A 85 17.73 -14.98 -0.62
C LYS A 85 17.10 -16.35 -0.88
N PHE A 86 15.87 -16.38 -1.41
CA PHE A 86 15.10 -17.62 -1.51
C PHE A 86 14.98 -18.19 -2.91
N ARG A 87 15.37 -17.45 -3.96
CA ARG A 87 15.36 -17.91 -5.35
C ARG A 87 16.02 -19.28 -5.55
N PRO A 88 17.19 -19.61 -4.94
CA PRO A 88 17.78 -20.95 -5.07
C PRO A 88 16.86 -22.08 -4.58
N SER A 89 15.98 -21.80 -3.60
CA SER A 89 15.11 -22.78 -2.96
C SER A 89 13.63 -22.71 -3.40
N GLY A 90 13.21 -21.61 -4.03
CA GLY A 90 11.85 -21.36 -4.49
C GLY A 90 11.69 -21.34 -6.01
N GLY A 91 12.78 -21.21 -6.77
CA GLY A 91 12.77 -21.28 -8.24
C GLY A 91 11.74 -20.36 -8.88
N LEU A 92 10.94 -20.90 -9.80
CA LEU A 92 9.90 -20.18 -10.53
C LEU A 92 8.91 -19.46 -9.60
N LEU A 93 8.55 -20.05 -8.45
CA LEU A 93 7.60 -19.41 -7.53
C LEU A 93 8.15 -18.10 -6.95
N SER A 94 9.45 -18.05 -6.64
CA SER A 94 10.09 -16.81 -6.19
C SER A 94 10.16 -15.76 -7.31
N ASP A 95 10.44 -16.19 -8.54
CA ASP A 95 10.48 -15.31 -9.72
C ASP A 95 9.08 -14.73 -10.03
N THR A 96 8.03 -15.54 -9.94
CA THR A 96 6.64 -15.07 -10.11
C THR A 96 6.20 -14.17 -8.96
N ALA A 97 6.57 -14.49 -7.72
CA ALA A 97 6.19 -13.71 -6.55
C ALA A 97 6.72 -12.26 -6.62
N ILE A 98 7.96 -12.07 -7.09
CA ILE A 98 8.51 -10.71 -7.25
C ILE A 98 7.80 -9.94 -8.38
N LEU A 99 7.42 -10.60 -9.47
CA LEU A 99 6.64 -9.97 -10.54
C LEU A 99 5.27 -9.49 -10.03
N PHE A 100 4.58 -10.32 -9.23
CA PHE A 100 3.31 -9.96 -8.61
C PHE A 100 3.44 -8.77 -7.67
N LEU A 101 4.54 -8.67 -6.92
CA LEU A 101 4.82 -7.49 -6.10
C LEU A 101 5.05 -6.23 -6.93
N VAL A 102 5.75 -6.33 -8.06
CA VAL A 102 5.94 -5.20 -8.98
C VAL A 102 4.59 -4.70 -9.51
N ILE A 103 3.71 -5.61 -9.92
CA ILE A 103 2.36 -5.27 -10.36
C ILE A 103 1.56 -4.58 -9.24
N SER A 104 1.56 -5.15 -8.03
CA SER A 104 0.92 -4.54 -6.85
C SER A 104 1.44 -3.12 -6.60
N THR A 105 2.75 -2.92 -6.69
CA THR A 105 3.38 -1.59 -6.50
C THR A 105 2.92 -0.59 -7.57
N MET A 106 2.82 -1.03 -8.84
CA MET A 106 2.35 -0.17 -9.92
C MET A 106 0.89 0.26 -9.71
N LEU A 107 0.02 -0.68 -9.33
CA LEU A 107 -1.39 -0.40 -9.05
C LEU A 107 -1.53 0.66 -7.95
N GLY A 108 -0.83 0.47 -6.84
CA GLY A 108 -0.97 1.31 -5.66
C GLY A 108 -0.38 2.70 -5.81
N ILE A 109 0.84 2.79 -6.36
CA ILE A 109 1.42 4.10 -6.67
C ILE A 109 0.54 4.87 -7.66
N THR A 110 -0.05 4.18 -8.64
CA THR A 110 -0.97 4.82 -9.60
C THR A 110 -2.21 5.37 -8.89
N GLY A 111 -2.88 4.55 -8.06
CA GLY A 111 -4.07 4.98 -7.31
C GLY A 111 -3.79 6.16 -6.37
N ALA A 112 -2.68 6.10 -5.64
CA ALA A 112 -2.28 7.15 -4.70
C ALA A 112 -1.91 8.46 -5.42
N VAL A 113 -1.02 8.40 -6.41
CA VAL A 113 -0.51 9.60 -7.11
C VAL A 113 -1.60 10.28 -7.92
N LEU A 114 -2.51 9.52 -8.56
CA LEU A 114 -3.64 10.11 -9.27
C LEU A 114 -4.48 10.99 -8.33
N GLN A 115 -4.91 10.45 -7.18
CA GLN A 115 -5.69 11.20 -6.20
C GLN A 115 -4.92 12.39 -5.61
N ALA A 116 -3.63 12.21 -5.30
CA ALA A 116 -2.79 13.29 -4.75
C ALA A 116 -2.59 14.46 -5.73
N SER A 117 -2.55 14.15 -7.04
CA SER A 117 -2.25 15.14 -8.08
C SER A 117 -3.44 16.02 -8.45
N VAL A 118 -4.66 15.50 -8.35
CA VAL A 118 -5.86 16.19 -8.86
C VAL A 118 -6.66 16.93 -7.80
N LEU A 119 -6.59 16.52 -6.52
CA LEU A 119 -7.51 16.99 -5.48
C LEU A 119 -7.53 18.52 -5.37
N GLY A 120 -6.35 19.16 -5.28
CA GLY A 120 -6.27 20.61 -5.09
C GLY A 120 -6.83 21.40 -6.28
N PHE A 121 -6.48 21.00 -7.50
CA PHE A 121 -6.98 21.63 -8.72
C PHE A 121 -8.50 21.48 -8.88
N LEU A 122 -9.03 20.29 -8.58
CA LEU A 122 -10.47 20.03 -8.62
C LEU A 122 -11.21 20.78 -7.51
N SER A 123 -10.61 20.91 -6.32
CA SER A 123 -11.20 21.67 -5.21
C SER A 123 -11.33 23.16 -5.57
N GLU A 124 -10.28 23.77 -6.13
CA GLU A 124 -10.34 25.16 -6.61
C GLU A 124 -11.44 25.33 -7.66
N THR A 125 -11.45 24.46 -8.68
CA THR A 125 -12.47 24.47 -9.74
C THR A 125 -13.89 24.32 -9.16
N TYR A 126 -14.07 23.46 -8.16
CA TYR A 126 -15.35 23.21 -7.51
C TYR A 126 -15.85 24.39 -6.68
N LEU A 127 -14.95 25.10 -6.00
CA LEU A 127 -15.28 26.19 -5.08
C LEU A 127 -15.48 27.54 -5.79
N THR A 128 -14.73 27.81 -6.86
CA THR A 128 -14.77 29.11 -7.55
C THR A 128 -15.48 29.07 -8.91
N GLY A 129 -15.72 27.88 -9.44
CA GLY A 129 -16.36 27.69 -10.74
C GLY A 129 -17.86 27.99 -10.73
N ASP A 130 -18.44 28.09 -11.93
CA ASP A 130 -19.89 28.09 -12.09
C ASP A 130 -20.50 26.70 -11.81
N GLN A 131 -21.82 26.59 -11.87
CA GLN A 131 -22.52 25.33 -11.60
C GLN A 131 -22.06 24.18 -12.51
N ALA A 132 -21.70 24.47 -13.77
CA ALA A 132 -21.23 23.46 -14.71
C ALA A 132 -19.82 22.97 -14.36
N ALA A 133 -18.91 23.89 -14.03
CA ALA A 133 -17.55 23.58 -13.57
C ALA A 133 -17.56 22.80 -12.24
N GLN A 134 -18.44 23.17 -11.31
CA GLN A 134 -18.62 22.47 -10.04
C GLN A 134 -19.05 21.01 -10.27
N GLN A 135 -20.05 20.78 -11.12
CA GLN A 135 -20.50 19.43 -11.47
C GLN A 135 -19.41 18.62 -12.17
N ALA A 136 -18.69 19.23 -13.12
CA ALA A 136 -17.60 18.57 -13.83
C ALA A 136 -16.48 18.14 -12.87
N ALA A 137 -16.05 19.02 -11.97
CA ALA A 137 -15.04 18.69 -10.96
C ALA A 137 -15.50 17.54 -10.06
N GLY A 138 -16.78 17.55 -9.65
CA GLY A 138 -17.39 16.47 -8.86
C GLY A 138 -17.34 15.11 -9.57
N VAL A 139 -17.72 15.06 -10.85
CA VAL A 139 -17.69 13.83 -11.67
C VAL A 139 -16.26 13.32 -11.86
N VAL A 140 -15.31 14.21 -12.13
CA VAL A 140 -13.89 13.83 -12.30
C VAL A 140 -13.34 13.24 -11.00
N TRP A 141 -13.60 13.88 -9.87
CA TRP A 141 -13.18 13.35 -8.57
C TRP A 141 -13.82 11.99 -8.27
N ALA A 142 -15.13 11.87 -8.43
CA ALA A 142 -15.84 10.61 -8.22
C ALA A 142 -15.25 9.49 -9.09
N THR A 143 -14.94 9.79 -10.35
CA THR A 143 -14.35 8.81 -11.28
C THR A 143 -12.96 8.36 -10.83
N ILE A 144 -12.09 9.30 -10.46
CA ILE A 144 -10.71 9.01 -10.04
C ILE A 144 -10.69 8.27 -8.70
N SER A 145 -11.45 8.75 -7.71
CA SER A 145 -11.53 8.12 -6.38
C SER A 145 -12.13 6.71 -6.47
N GLN A 146 -13.23 6.52 -7.20
CA GLN A 146 -13.84 5.21 -7.40
C GLN A 146 -12.93 4.25 -8.19
N GLY A 147 -12.32 4.72 -9.28
CA GLY A 147 -11.40 3.90 -10.07
C GLY A 147 -10.17 3.45 -9.27
N SER A 148 -9.69 4.30 -8.37
CA SER A 148 -8.54 3.98 -7.50
C SER A 148 -8.94 3.01 -6.38
N GLN A 149 -9.95 3.37 -5.58
CA GLN A 149 -10.37 2.66 -4.36
C GLN A 149 -11.19 1.39 -4.60
N ASN A 150 -11.95 1.33 -5.69
CA ASN A 150 -12.78 0.18 -6.03
C ASN A 150 -12.29 -0.56 -7.28
N GLY A 151 -11.20 -0.10 -7.91
CA GLY A 151 -10.58 -0.73 -9.07
C GLY A 151 -9.12 -1.12 -8.82
N LEU A 152 -8.23 -0.13 -8.75
CA LEU A 152 -6.78 -0.36 -8.64
C LEU A 152 -6.37 -1.02 -7.31
N TRP A 153 -6.71 -0.40 -6.17
CA TRP A 153 -6.33 -0.88 -4.85
C TRP A 153 -6.87 -2.29 -4.52
N PRO A 154 -8.13 -2.63 -4.83
CA PRO A 154 -8.61 -3.99 -4.62
C PRO A 154 -7.88 -5.06 -5.44
N MET A 155 -7.41 -4.70 -6.65
CA MET A 155 -6.60 -5.60 -7.48
C MET A 155 -5.18 -5.80 -6.92
N GLU A 156 -4.74 -4.99 -5.96
CA GLU A 156 -3.55 -5.29 -5.18
C GLU A 156 -3.74 -6.52 -4.31
N GLY A 157 -4.94 -6.73 -3.78
CA GLY A 157 -5.27 -7.87 -2.91
C GLY A 157 -4.72 -9.21 -3.40
N PRO A 158 -5.08 -9.69 -4.61
CA PRO A 158 -4.53 -10.92 -5.15
C PRO A 158 -3.04 -10.82 -5.50
N THR A 159 -2.53 -9.65 -5.89
CA THR A 159 -1.15 -9.49 -6.34
C THR A 159 -0.16 -9.48 -5.17
N ILE A 160 -0.38 -8.62 -4.17
CA ILE A 160 0.39 -8.64 -2.91
C ILE A 160 0.14 -9.93 -2.12
N GLY A 161 -1.08 -10.46 -2.18
CA GLY A 161 -1.45 -11.71 -1.54
C GLY A 161 -0.61 -12.89 -2.00
N PHE A 162 -0.44 -13.04 -3.32
CA PHE A 162 0.42 -14.06 -3.89
C PHE A 162 1.88 -13.90 -3.44
N TRP A 163 2.42 -12.68 -3.51
CA TRP A 163 3.78 -12.41 -3.05
C TRP A 163 3.98 -12.78 -1.58
N ALA A 164 3.04 -12.37 -0.72
CA ALA A 164 3.10 -12.59 0.73
C ALA A 164 2.98 -14.08 1.08
N ILE A 165 2.04 -14.82 0.46
CA ILE A 165 1.87 -16.25 0.69
C ILE A 165 3.14 -17.02 0.30
N ILE A 166 3.68 -16.79 -0.90
CA ILE A 166 4.88 -17.50 -1.36
C ILE A 166 6.09 -17.17 -0.48
N ASN A 167 6.35 -15.90 -0.19
CA ASN A 167 7.49 -15.52 0.66
C ASN A 167 7.31 -15.97 2.10
N GLY A 168 6.07 -16.01 2.60
CA GLY A 168 5.76 -16.51 3.93
C GLY A 168 6.02 -18.01 4.04
N LEU A 169 5.65 -18.80 3.03
CA LEU A 169 5.97 -20.23 2.95
C LEU A 169 7.49 -20.46 2.88
N LEU A 170 8.22 -19.66 2.10
CA LEU A 170 9.68 -19.74 2.02
C LEU A 170 10.33 -19.36 3.35
N LEU A 171 9.87 -18.30 4.02
CA LEU A 171 10.31 -17.94 5.37
C LEU A 171 10.09 -19.08 6.37
N ARG A 172 8.93 -19.75 6.33
CA ARG A 172 8.63 -20.92 7.17
C ARG A 172 9.56 -22.10 6.88
N LYS A 173 9.79 -22.41 5.60
CA LYS A 173 10.75 -23.45 5.16
C LYS A 173 12.15 -23.22 5.70
N HIS A 174 12.53 -21.95 5.91
CA HIS A 174 13.81 -21.53 6.48
C HIS A 174 13.73 -21.15 7.98
N ASN A 175 12.77 -21.72 8.73
CA ASN A 175 12.60 -21.59 10.18
C ASN A 175 12.42 -20.15 10.70
N SER A 176 11.90 -19.23 9.87
CA SER A 176 11.56 -17.88 10.32
C SER A 176 10.13 -17.84 10.87
N ALA A 177 9.98 -17.34 12.11
CA ALA A 177 8.68 -17.10 12.73
C ALA A 177 7.84 -16.05 11.97
N LEU A 178 8.47 -15.18 11.19
CA LEU A 178 7.80 -14.14 10.40
C LEU A 178 7.02 -14.67 9.19
N GLY A 179 7.24 -15.94 8.82
CA GLY A 179 6.57 -16.51 7.66
C GLY A 179 5.07 -16.75 7.86
N LEU A 180 4.64 -17.19 9.05
CA LEU A 180 3.21 -17.41 9.32
C LEU A 180 2.40 -16.11 9.31
N PRO A 181 2.82 -15.04 10.02
CA PRO A 181 2.17 -13.74 9.90
C PRO A 181 2.07 -13.23 8.46
N LEU A 182 3.11 -13.41 7.63
CA LEU A 182 3.08 -12.97 6.23
C LEU A 182 2.07 -13.77 5.39
N ILE A 183 1.95 -15.09 5.62
CA ILE A 183 0.91 -15.92 4.98
C ILE A 183 -0.48 -15.41 5.33
N LEU A 184 -0.73 -15.10 6.61
CA LEU A 184 -2.03 -14.61 7.08
C LEU A 184 -2.38 -13.25 6.47
N VAL A 185 -1.40 -12.33 6.39
CA VAL A 185 -1.56 -11.06 5.67
C VAL A 185 -1.93 -11.32 4.22
N GLY A 186 -1.20 -12.21 3.53
CA GLY A 186 -1.46 -12.50 2.13
C GLY A 186 -2.83 -13.13 1.87
N LEU A 187 -3.26 -14.09 2.69
CA LEU A 187 -4.61 -14.66 2.64
C LEU A 187 -5.69 -13.62 2.94
N GLY A 188 -5.41 -12.71 3.87
CA GLY A 188 -6.27 -11.56 4.16
C GLY A 188 -6.49 -10.70 2.93
N TYR A 189 -5.43 -10.30 2.23
CA TYR A 189 -5.53 -9.46 1.03
C TYR A 189 -6.26 -10.15 -0.13
N VAL A 190 -6.07 -11.46 -0.33
CA VAL A 190 -6.86 -12.25 -1.28
C VAL A 190 -8.34 -12.26 -0.87
N SER A 191 -8.62 -12.44 0.43
CA SER A 191 -9.99 -12.48 0.95
C SER A 191 -10.67 -11.12 0.86
N PHE A 192 -9.94 -10.03 1.10
CA PHE A 192 -10.40 -8.65 0.92
C PHE A 192 -10.90 -8.43 -0.51
N ALA A 193 -10.08 -8.73 -1.52
CA ALA A 193 -10.46 -8.59 -2.91
C ALA A 193 -11.67 -9.49 -3.26
N ALA A 194 -11.66 -10.74 -2.80
CA ALA A 194 -12.76 -11.67 -3.03
C ALA A 194 -14.08 -11.16 -2.43
N LEU A 195 -14.06 -10.65 -1.20
CA LEU A 195 -15.24 -10.08 -0.54
C LEU A 195 -15.77 -8.86 -1.30
N LEU A 196 -14.89 -7.96 -1.70
CA LEU A 196 -15.28 -6.75 -2.42
C LEU A 196 -15.95 -7.10 -3.76
N PHE A 197 -15.30 -7.94 -4.59
CA PHE A 197 -15.82 -8.33 -5.89
C PHE A 197 -17.04 -9.26 -5.82
N SER A 198 -17.26 -9.93 -4.68
CA SER A 198 -18.45 -10.76 -4.45
C SER A 198 -19.63 -9.98 -3.87
N GLY A 199 -19.53 -8.65 -3.72
CA GLY A 199 -20.63 -7.80 -3.26
C GLY A 199 -20.73 -7.62 -1.74
N PHE A 200 -19.63 -7.82 -1.00
CA PHE A 200 -19.55 -7.63 0.46
C PHE A 200 -18.60 -6.48 0.86
N PRO A 201 -18.84 -5.23 0.42
CA PRO A 201 -17.89 -4.12 0.60
C PRO A 201 -17.66 -3.76 2.07
N GLN A 202 -18.66 -3.87 2.94
CA GLN A 202 -18.49 -3.58 4.37
C GLN A 202 -17.57 -4.61 5.07
N ALA A 203 -17.69 -5.89 4.70
CA ALA A 203 -16.82 -6.93 5.23
C ALA A 203 -15.39 -6.78 4.71
N ALA A 204 -15.23 -6.43 3.44
CA ALA A 204 -13.94 -6.10 2.84
C ALA A 204 -13.26 -4.92 3.58
N LEU A 205 -14.00 -3.84 3.84
CA LEU A 205 -13.50 -2.67 4.56
C LEU A 205 -13.03 -3.00 5.98
N LEU A 206 -13.82 -3.78 6.74
CA LEU A 206 -13.44 -4.19 8.09
C LEU A 206 -12.16 -5.03 8.09
N LEU A 207 -12.02 -5.90 7.09
CA LEU A 207 -10.82 -6.72 6.92
C LEU A 207 -9.61 -5.84 6.56
N GLU A 208 -9.77 -4.90 5.61
CA GLU A 208 -8.72 -3.96 5.22
C GLU A 208 -8.22 -3.11 6.40
N LEU A 209 -9.14 -2.57 7.22
CA LEU A 209 -8.82 -1.82 8.43
C LEU A 209 -7.95 -2.61 9.42
N PHE A 210 -8.04 -3.93 9.41
CA PHE A 210 -7.19 -4.80 10.21
C PHE A 210 -5.87 -5.15 9.51
N LEU A 211 -5.92 -5.42 8.19
CA LEU A 211 -4.76 -5.83 7.41
C LEU A 211 -3.71 -4.74 7.27
N LEU A 212 -4.13 -3.49 7.07
CA LEU A 212 -3.23 -2.36 6.90
C LEU A 212 -2.29 -2.20 8.11
N PRO A 213 -2.77 -2.06 9.37
CA PRO A 213 -1.90 -2.04 10.55
C PRO A 213 -1.06 -3.31 10.70
N LEU A 214 -1.62 -4.49 10.40
CA LEU A 214 -0.90 -5.76 10.51
C LEU A 214 0.30 -5.81 9.56
N GLN A 215 0.14 -5.32 8.33
CA GLN A 215 1.21 -5.21 7.35
C GLN A 215 2.31 -4.23 7.81
N VAL A 216 1.93 -3.08 8.40
CA VAL A 216 2.87 -2.10 8.97
C VAL A 216 3.70 -2.73 10.10
N VAL A 217 3.03 -3.44 11.01
CA VAL A 217 3.68 -4.15 12.13
C VAL A 217 4.62 -5.23 11.59
N TRP A 218 4.18 -6.01 10.60
CA TRP A 218 5.01 -7.04 9.99
C TRP A 218 6.30 -6.47 9.39
N LEU A 219 6.19 -5.36 8.63
CA LEU A 219 7.32 -4.69 8.01
C LEU A 219 8.33 -4.21 9.07
N GLY A 220 7.84 -3.65 10.18
CA GLY A 220 8.69 -3.15 11.26
C GLY A 220 9.43 -4.26 11.97
N ILE A 221 8.72 -5.34 12.33
CA ILE A 221 9.35 -6.51 12.96
C ILE A 221 10.34 -7.17 11.99
N PHE A 222 10.03 -7.24 10.70
CA PHE A 222 10.94 -7.73 9.68
C PHE A 222 12.24 -6.91 9.65
N GLY A 223 12.15 -5.57 9.57
CA GLY A 223 13.31 -4.67 9.63
C GLY A 223 14.15 -4.87 10.89
N LEU A 224 13.52 -4.89 12.07
CA LEU A 224 14.21 -5.15 13.34
C LEU A 224 14.89 -6.52 13.36
N SER A 225 14.25 -7.55 12.79
CA SER A 225 14.81 -8.90 12.75
C SER A 225 16.06 -9.01 11.90
N LEU A 226 16.20 -8.17 10.87
CA LEU A 226 17.38 -8.11 10.01
C LEU A 226 18.55 -7.40 10.70
N LEU A 227 18.30 -6.42 11.58
CA LEU A 227 19.35 -5.74 12.35
C LEU A 227 19.89 -6.57 13.52
N ARG A 228 19.08 -7.49 14.07
CA ARG A 228 19.46 -8.32 15.23
C ARG A 228 20.33 -9.54 14.86
N ARG A 229 20.51 -9.84 13.58
CA ARG A 229 21.28 -10.98 13.06
C ARG A 229 22.55 -10.49 12.39
#